data_AF-A0A5N9EFV5-F1
#
_entry.id   AF-A0A5N9EFV5-F1
#
_cell.length_a   1.000
_cell.length_b   1.000
_cell.length_c   1.000
_cell.angle_alpha   90.00
_cell.angle_beta   90.00
_cell.angle_gamma   90.00
#
_symmetry.space_group_name_H-M   'P 1'
#
loop_
_entity.id
_entity.type
_entity.pdbx_description
1 polymer ?
#
loop_
_entity_poly.entity_id
_entity_poly.type
_entity_poly.pdbx_seq_one_letter_code
_entity_poly.pdbx_strand_id
1 'polypeptide(L)'
;MTDFFHPTTQILNELQETVNLAEELAPPPSSQPISEKIRGQLIPSLYEARTYIELGYYESPTVDISIKKSMLIASDLRDQDFKYAPLFSKLNILKELTTLISKPKITGE
;
A
#
# COMPACT_ATOMS: atom_id res chain seq x y z
N MET A 1 25.53 17.58 -6.62
CA MET A 1 24.09 17.25 -6.53
C MET A 1 23.99 15.98 -5.72
N THR A 2 23.72 16.09 -4.43
CA THR A 2 23.36 14.93 -3.60
C THR A 2 21.87 14.75 -3.76
N ASP A 3 21.46 13.77 -4.56
CA ASP A 3 20.11 13.21 -4.48
C ASP A 3 19.95 12.65 -3.07
N PHE A 4 19.42 13.47 -2.18
CA PHE A 4 18.97 13.00 -0.89
C PHE A 4 17.90 11.96 -1.17
N PHE A 5 18.18 10.71 -0.85
CA PHE A 5 17.16 9.68 -0.76
C PHE A 5 16.04 10.20 0.16
N HIS A 6 14.85 10.42 -0.39
CA HIS A 6 13.65 10.78 0.36
C HIS A 6 12.79 9.52 0.46
N PRO A 7 12.88 8.74 1.55
CA PRO A 7 12.12 7.50 1.71
C PRO A 7 10.62 7.70 1.49
N THR A 8 10.09 8.86 1.87
CA THR A 8 8.69 9.27 1.65
C THR A 8 8.33 9.36 0.17
N THR A 9 9.17 9.95 -0.67
CA THR A 9 8.93 10.02 -2.13
C THR A 9 8.86 8.61 -2.73
N GLN A 10 9.76 7.71 -2.32
CA GLN A 10 9.74 6.33 -2.79
C GLN A 10 8.45 5.61 -2.36
N ILE A 11 8.02 5.78 -1.11
CA ILE A 11 6.77 5.17 -0.61
C ILE A 11 5.56 5.71 -1.38
N LEU A 12 5.50 7.01 -1.63
CA LEU A 12 4.40 7.62 -2.38
C LEU A 12 4.35 7.13 -3.83
N ASN A 13 5.51 6.95 -4.47
CA ASN A 13 5.60 6.38 -5.81
C ASN A 13 5.12 4.92 -5.80
N GLU A 14 5.61 4.10 -4.87
CA GLU A 14 5.21 2.69 -4.76
C GLU A 14 3.71 2.55 -4.43
N LEU A 15 3.14 3.46 -3.61
CA LEU A 15 1.71 3.52 -3.34
C LEU A 15 0.92 3.77 -4.62
N GLN A 16 1.35 4.75 -5.42
CA GLN A 16 0.69 5.08 -6.67
C GLN A 16 0.78 3.93 -7.68
N GLU A 17 1.94 3.30 -7.82
CA GLU A 17 2.11 2.12 -8.68
C GLU A 17 1.22 0.95 -8.23
N THR A 18 1.07 0.75 -6.91
CA THR A 18 0.21 -0.29 -6.36
C THR A 18 -1.27 0.01 -6.63
N VAL A 19 -1.69 1.27 -6.52
CA VAL A 19 -3.05 1.70 -6.89
C VAL A 19 -3.31 1.47 -8.37
N ASN A 20 -2.40 1.90 -9.24
CA ASN A 20 -2.55 1.72 -10.69
C ASN A 20 -2.70 0.23 -11.04
N LEU A 21 -1.85 -0.63 -10.49
CA LEU A 21 -1.95 -2.08 -10.69
C LEU A 21 -3.28 -2.64 -10.15
N ALA A 22 -3.74 -2.18 -8.99
CA ALA A 22 -5.03 -2.60 -8.45
C ALA A 22 -6.18 -2.20 -9.39
N GLU A 23 -6.14 -1.00 -9.97
CA GLU A 23 -7.14 -0.54 -10.94
C GLU A 23 -7.12 -1.35 -12.24
N GLU A 24 -5.93 -1.69 -12.75
CA GLU A 24 -5.76 -2.53 -13.94
C GLU A 24 -6.32 -3.95 -13.72
N LEU A 25 -6.09 -4.52 -12.54
CA LEU A 25 -6.56 -5.86 -12.18
C LEU A 25 -8.03 -5.88 -11.70
N ALA A 26 -8.63 -4.72 -11.43
CA ALA A 26 -9.98 -4.63 -10.91
C ALA A 26 -10.99 -5.01 -12.00
N PRO A 27 -11.77 -6.09 -11.79
CA PRO A 27 -12.78 -6.46 -12.76
C PRO A 27 -13.90 -5.41 -12.81
N PRO A 28 -14.78 -5.46 -13.84
CA PRO A 28 -15.91 -4.54 -13.95
C PRO A 28 -16.75 -4.49 -12.67
N PRO A 29 -17.41 -3.36 -12.35
CA PRO A 29 -18.21 -3.21 -11.12
C PRO A 29 -19.29 -4.29 -10.91
N SER A 30 -19.79 -4.88 -12.01
CA SER A 30 -20.75 -5.99 -12.00
C SER A 30 -20.14 -7.32 -11.53
N SER A 31 -18.82 -7.47 -11.53
CA SER A 31 -18.08 -8.69 -11.13
C SER A 31 -17.84 -8.73 -9.62
N GLN A 32 -18.94 -8.72 -8.88
CA GLN A 32 -18.94 -8.91 -7.43
C GLN A 32 -18.57 -10.37 -7.09
N PRO A 33 -17.88 -10.65 -5.97
CA PRO A 33 -17.47 -9.71 -4.90
C PRO A 33 -16.08 -9.10 -5.10
N ILE A 34 -15.34 -9.53 -6.14
CA ILE A 34 -13.93 -9.14 -6.34
C ILE A 34 -13.81 -7.64 -6.62
N SER A 35 -14.71 -7.07 -7.41
CA SER A 35 -14.69 -5.63 -7.70
C SER A 35 -14.85 -4.79 -6.42
N GLU A 36 -15.72 -5.19 -5.49
CA GLU A 36 -15.86 -4.51 -4.19
C GLU A 36 -14.62 -4.65 -3.30
N LYS A 37 -13.99 -5.83 -3.27
CA LYS A 37 -12.73 -6.02 -2.54
C LYS A 37 -11.64 -5.06 -3.04
N ILE A 38 -11.51 -4.89 -4.35
CA ILE A 38 -10.47 -4.03 -4.91
C ILE A 38 -10.87 -2.55 -4.82
N ARG A 39 -12.02 -2.17 -5.38
CA ARG A 39 -12.44 -0.77 -5.53
C ARG A 39 -13.06 -0.18 -4.27
N GLY A 40 -13.78 -0.98 -3.49
CA GLY A 40 -14.46 -0.54 -2.27
C GLY A 40 -13.58 -0.63 -1.02
N GLN A 41 -12.53 -1.46 -1.03
CA GLN A 41 -11.73 -1.71 0.18
C GLN A 41 -10.23 -1.50 -0.02
N LEU A 42 -9.60 -2.19 -0.98
CA LEU A 42 -8.14 -2.15 -1.16
C LEU A 42 -7.66 -0.76 -1.59
N ILE A 43 -8.18 -0.23 -2.69
CA ILE A 43 -7.78 1.09 -3.22
C ILE A 43 -8.04 2.21 -2.19
N PRO A 44 -9.22 2.29 -1.54
CA PRO A 44 -9.44 3.27 -0.48
C PRO A 44 -8.46 3.17 0.68
N SER A 45 -8.07 1.96 1.09
CA SER A 45 -7.08 1.77 2.16
C SER A 45 -5.69 2.27 1.73
N LEU A 46 -5.31 2.08 0.47
CA LEU A 46 -4.06 2.64 -0.07
C LEU A 46 -4.08 4.17 -0.09
N TYR A 47 -5.19 4.78 -0.48
CA TYR A 47 -5.34 6.24 -0.43
C TYR A 47 -5.29 6.78 1.00
N GLU A 48 -5.88 6.09 1.97
CA GLU A 48 -5.80 6.48 3.38
C GLU A 48 -4.34 6.50 3.87
N ALA A 49 -3.56 5.44 3.63
CA ALA A 49 -2.13 5.43 3.93
C ALA A 49 -1.39 6.58 3.24
N ARG A 50 -1.68 6.81 1.94
CA ARG A 50 -1.09 7.91 1.16
C ARG A 50 -1.38 9.27 1.79
N THR A 51 -2.62 9.55 2.17
CA THR A 51 -3.02 10.81 2.80
C THR A 51 -2.25 11.05 4.09
N TYR A 52 -2.12 10.06 4.96
CA TYR A 52 -1.36 10.21 6.20
C TYR A 52 0.12 10.50 5.93
N ILE A 53 0.72 9.82 4.96
CA ILE A 53 2.13 10.05 4.58
C ILE A 53 2.33 11.44 3.98
N GLU A 54 1.43 11.89 3.11
CA GLU A 54 1.49 13.23 2.50
C GLU A 54 1.34 14.36 3.53
N LEU A 55 0.55 14.14 4.57
CA LEU A 55 0.38 15.07 5.69
C LEU A 55 1.54 15.01 6.70
N GLY A 56 2.54 14.16 6.49
CA GLY A 56 3.70 14.01 7.39
C GLY A 56 3.42 13.16 8.62
N TYR A 57 2.31 12.41 8.66
CA TYR A 57 1.95 11.51 9.75
C TYR A 57 2.42 10.07 9.48
N TYR A 58 3.71 9.91 9.16
CA TYR A 58 4.29 8.61 8.79
C TYR A 58 4.31 7.58 9.92
N GLU A 59 4.38 8.02 11.17
CA GLU A 59 4.32 7.14 12.36
C GLU A 59 2.87 6.83 12.80
N SER A 60 1.88 7.37 12.09
CA SER A 60 0.48 7.10 12.43
C SER A 60 0.19 5.60 12.30
N PRO A 61 -0.44 4.97 13.32
CA PRO A 61 -0.90 3.59 13.23
C PRO A 61 -1.79 3.35 12.01
N THR A 62 -2.49 4.38 11.54
CA THR A 62 -3.33 4.30 10.34
C THR A 62 -2.55 3.84 9.12
N VAL A 63 -1.31 4.30 8.93
CA VAL A 63 -0.48 3.87 7.79
C VAL A 63 -0.27 2.35 7.82
N ASP A 64 0.13 1.81 8.97
CA ASP A 64 0.32 0.36 9.13
C ASP A 64 -0.98 -0.43 8.98
N ILE A 65 -2.07 0.05 9.57
CA ILE A 65 -3.40 -0.59 9.51
C ILE A 65 -3.89 -0.66 8.07
N SER A 66 -3.82 0.44 7.32
CA SER A 66 -4.36 0.49 5.95
C SER A 66 -3.52 -0.35 4.98
N ILE A 67 -2.18 -0.40 5.17
CA ILE A 67 -1.32 -1.34 4.40
C ILE A 67 -1.65 -2.79 4.74
N LYS A 68 -1.74 -3.18 6.02
CA LYS A 68 -2.08 -4.55 6.43
C LYS A 68 -3.46 -4.99 5.94
N LYS A 69 -4.46 -4.11 5.99
CA LYS A 69 -5.80 -4.36 5.44
C LYS A 69 -5.72 -4.66 3.94
N SER A 70 -4.96 -3.86 3.20
CA SER A 70 -4.74 -4.08 1.76
C SER A 70 -4.04 -5.42 1.49
N MET A 71 -3.03 -5.77 2.30
CA MET A 71 -2.34 -7.07 2.20
C MET A 71 -3.26 -8.26 2.43
N LEU A 72 -4.16 -8.20 3.43
CA LEU A 72 -5.13 -9.27 3.69
C LEU A 72 -6.05 -9.49 2.49
N ILE A 73 -6.55 -8.40 1.89
CA ILE A 73 -7.40 -8.47 0.70
C ILE A 73 -6.61 -9.06 -0.48
N ALA A 74 -5.39 -8.58 -0.73
CA ALA A 74 -4.57 -9.08 -1.84
C ALA A 74 -4.16 -10.56 -1.66
N SER A 75 -3.92 -11.01 -0.42
CA SER A 75 -3.65 -12.43 -0.13
C SER A 75 -4.85 -13.29 -0.49
N ASP A 76 -6.04 -12.91 -0.02
CA ASP A 76 -7.27 -13.64 -0.31
C ASP A 76 -7.59 -13.66 -1.82
N LEU A 77 -7.35 -12.54 -2.52
CA LEU A 77 -7.49 -12.49 -3.98
C LEU A 77 -6.48 -13.41 -4.69
N ARG A 78 -5.21 -13.42 -4.28
CA ARG A 78 -4.17 -14.30 -4.82
C ARG A 78 -4.54 -15.78 -4.63
N ASP A 79 -5.07 -16.12 -3.46
CA ASP A 79 -5.45 -17.49 -3.14
C ASP A 79 -6.66 -17.96 -3.99
N GLN A 80 -7.51 -17.04 -4.45
CA GLN A 80 -8.58 -17.30 -5.41
C GLN A 80 -8.09 -17.35 -6.86
N ASP A 81 -7.17 -16.47 -7.25
CA ASP A 81 -6.61 -16.39 -8.61
C ASP A 81 -5.18 -15.80 -8.58
N PHE A 82 -4.23 -16.58 -9.11
CA PHE A 82 -2.81 -16.22 -9.09
C PHE A 82 -2.49 -14.92 -9.85
N LYS A 83 -3.36 -14.43 -10.74
CA LYS A 83 -3.15 -13.14 -11.41
C LYS A 83 -3.01 -11.96 -10.44
N TYR A 84 -3.50 -12.09 -9.21
CA TYR A 84 -3.37 -11.07 -8.15
C TYR A 84 -2.06 -11.17 -7.35
N ALA A 85 -1.20 -12.17 -7.60
CA ALA A 85 0.08 -12.31 -6.92
C ALA A 85 0.98 -11.05 -7.00
N PRO A 86 1.09 -10.34 -8.15
CA PRO A 86 1.89 -9.12 -8.24
C PRO A 86 1.42 -8.02 -7.28
N LEU A 87 0.11 -7.91 -7.05
CA LEU A 87 -0.46 -6.93 -6.13
C LEU A 87 -0.05 -7.22 -4.68
N PHE A 88 -0.07 -8.50 -4.28
CA PHE A 88 0.41 -8.90 -2.97
C PHE A 88 1.92 -8.62 -2.79
N SER A 89 2.73 -8.87 -3.82
CA SER A 89 4.17 -8.58 -3.79
C SER A 89 4.45 -7.09 -3.61
N LYS A 90 3.79 -6.19 -4.35
CA LYS A 90 3.93 -4.74 -4.18
C LYS A 90 3.53 -4.27 -2.77
N LEU A 91 2.48 -4.83 -2.21
CA LEU A 91 2.06 -4.52 -0.85
C LEU A 91 3.07 -4.96 0.22
N ASN A 92 3.81 -6.06 -0.01
CA ASN A 92 4.93 -6.43 0.88
C ASN A 92 6.07 -5.42 0.81
N ILE A 93 6.44 -4.96 -0.39
CA ILE A 93 7.43 -3.89 -0.57
C ILE A 93 6.99 -2.63 0.18
N LEU A 94 5.73 -2.21 0.03
CA LEU A 94 5.17 -1.08 0.77
C LEU A 94 5.25 -1.26 2.29
N LYS A 95 4.95 -2.48 2.77
CA LYS A 95 5.03 -2.77 4.19
C LYS A 95 6.46 -2.65 4.73
N GLU A 96 7.45 -3.10 3.97
CA GLU A 96 8.86 -2.94 4.32
C GLU A 96 9.26 -1.46 4.35
N LEU A 97 8.96 -0.71 3.28
CA LEU A 97 9.30 0.71 3.18
C LEU A 97 8.67 1.55 4.29
N THR A 98 7.37 1.35 4.57
CA THR A 98 6.67 2.06 5.65
C THR A 98 7.22 1.69 7.03
N THR A 99 7.65 0.44 7.22
CA THR A 99 8.29 0.02 8.48
C THR A 99 9.66 0.66 8.68
N LEU A 100 10.42 0.93 7.61
CA LEU A 100 11.71 1.61 7.70
C LEU A 100 11.59 3.05 8.21
N ILE A 101 10.54 3.76 7.80
CA ILE A 101 10.34 5.17 8.19
C ILE A 101 9.60 5.33 9.52
N SER A 102 8.97 4.27 10.02
CA SER A 102 8.25 4.28 11.30
C SER A 102 9.14 3.93 12.50
N LYS A 103 10.40 3.52 12.28
CA LYS A 103 11.31 3.21 13.38
C LYS A 103 11.84 4.51 13.98
N PRO A 104 11.77 4.69 15.31
CA PRO A 104 12.42 5.82 15.95
C PRO A 104 13.92 5.76 15.65
N LYS A 105 14.51 6.87 15.19
CA LYS A 105 15.96 7.03 15.22
C LYS A 105 16.38 6.92 16.68
N ILE A 106 17.02 5.82 17.05
CA ILE A 106 17.79 5.74 18.29
C ILE A 106 19.03 6.60 18.06
N THR A 107 18.88 7.92 18.19
CA THR A 107 20.01 8.82 18.37
C THR A 107 20.49 8.58 19.79
N GLY A 108 21.44 7.64 19.93
CA GLY A 108 22.28 7.61 21.12
C GLY A 108 23.11 8.87 21.11
N GLU A 109 22.82 9.75 22.07
CA GLU A 109 23.72 10.80 22.54
C GLU A 109 24.97 10.20 23.19
#